data_AF-A0A7W0K432-F1
#
_entry.id   AF-A0A7W0K432-F1
#
_cell.length_a   1.000
_cell.length_b   1.000
_cell.length_c   1.000
_cell.angle_alpha   90.00
_cell.angle_beta   90.00
_cell.angle_gamma   90.00
#
_symmetry.space_group_name_H-M   'P 1'
#
loop_
_entity.id
_entity.type
_entity.pdbx_description
1 polymer ?
#
loop_
_entity_poly.entity_id
_entity_poly.type
_entity_poly.pdbx_seq_one_letter_code
_entity_poly.pdbx_strand_id
1 'polypeptide(L)'
;MTAYGELLTPSATKVPVGVTERECTTGRNPDPFLQEPSVVETERAATVYRTTTGPDGDQSCPGNPPVKRLLELREPLADRALLDGSTWPPSPATRARP
;
A
#
# COMPACT_ATOMS: atom_id res chain seq x y z
N MET A 1 -2.93 -2.86 0.93
CA MET A 1 -1.52 -2.52 1.21
C MET A 1 -1.23 -2.90 2.65
N THR A 2 -0.01 -3.34 2.92
CA THR A 2 0.41 -3.77 4.25
C THR A 2 1.77 -3.20 4.58
N ALA A 3 1.90 -2.50 5.70
CA ALA A 3 3.18 -2.13 6.30
C ALA A 3 3.53 -3.08 7.45
N TYR A 4 4.82 -3.35 7.61
CA TYR A 4 5.33 -4.19 8.70
C TYR A 4 5.58 -3.31 9.93
N GLY A 5 4.86 -3.58 11.02
CA GLY A 5 4.80 -2.68 12.19
C GLY A 5 6.15 -2.38 12.85
N GLU A 6 7.10 -3.31 12.82
CA GLU A 6 8.46 -3.09 13.37
C GLU A 6 9.27 -2.02 12.60
N LEU A 7 8.84 -1.70 11.38
CA LEU A 7 9.49 -0.72 10.49
C LEU A 7 8.74 0.64 10.48
N LEU A 8 7.66 0.76 11.25
CA LEU A 8 6.92 2.00 11.46
C LEU A 8 7.48 2.74 12.69
N THR A 9 8.69 3.25 12.58
CA THR A 9 9.29 4.06 13.64
C THR A 9 8.83 5.53 13.53
N PRO A 10 8.83 6.31 14.63
CA PRO A 10 8.52 7.74 14.57
C PRO A 10 9.45 8.54 13.65
N SER A 11 10.68 8.06 13.46
CA SER A 11 11.66 8.68 12.55
C SER A 11 11.55 8.21 11.10
N ALA A 12 10.68 7.25 10.78
CA ALA A 12 10.60 6.65 9.46
C ALA A 12 10.09 7.65 8.42
N THR A 13 10.91 7.93 7.42
CA THR A 13 10.49 8.60 6.16
C THR A 13 10.42 7.61 4.99
N LYS A 14 10.90 6.38 5.19
CA LYS A 14 10.90 5.30 4.20
C LYS A 14 10.29 4.06 4.84
N VAL A 15 9.13 3.65 4.34
CA VAL A 15 8.36 2.53 4.89
C VAL A 15 8.25 1.43 3.84
N PRO A 16 8.81 0.24 4.08
CA PRO A 16 8.59 -0.89 3.18
C PRO A 16 7.17 -1.43 3.36
N VAL A 17 6.47 -1.58 2.24
CA VAL A 17 5.10 -2.06 2.19
C VAL A 17 4.94 -3.20 1.19
N GLY A 18 4.05 -4.13 1.51
CA GLY A 18 3.50 -5.10 0.57
C GLY A 18 2.26 -4.52 -0.12
N VAL A 19 2.21 -4.68 -1.44
CA VAL A 19 1.07 -4.28 -2.27
C VAL A 19 0.54 -5.50 -3.00
N THR A 20 -0.77 -5.69 -2.98
CA THR A 20 -1.46 -6.76 -3.69
C THR A 20 -2.64 -6.13 -4.42
N GLU A 21 -2.81 -6.46 -5.70
CA GLU A 21 -3.99 -6.03 -6.45
C GLU A 21 -5.25 -6.65 -5.84
N ARG A 22 -6.32 -5.86 -5.72
CA ARG A 22 -7.58 -6.32 -5.11
C ARG A 22 -8.51 -6.99 -6.12
N GLU A 23 -8.51 -6.50 -7.36
CA GLU A 23 -9.33 -7.06 -8.44
C GLU A 23 -8.63 -8.25 -9.09
N CYS A 24 -9.38 -9.12 -9.76
CA CYS A 24 -8.81 -10.29 -10.40
C CYS A 24 -7.94 -9.89 -11.60
N THR A 25 -6.68 -10.32 -11.60
CA THR A 25 -5.71 -10.00 -12.66
C THR A 25 -5.03 -11.24 -13.25
N THR A 26 -5.68 -12.40 -13.16
CA THR A 26 -5.17 -13.68 -13.66
C THR A 26 -3.79 -14.04 -13.09
N GLY A 27 -3.52 -13.59 -11.85
CA GLY A 27 -2.26 -13.86 -11.15
C GLY A 27 -1.03 -13.20 -11.78
N ARG A 28 -1.21 -12.17 -12.61
CA ARG A 28 -0.09 -11.45 -13.23
C ARG A 28 0.83 -10.83 -12.18
N ASN A 29 2.07 -10.56 -12.56
CA ASN A 29 2.96 -9.72 -11.76
C ASN A 29 2.43 -8.27 -11.75
N PRO A 30 2.09 -7.68 -10.60
CA PRO A 30 1.53 -6.33 -10.56
C PRO A 30 2.60 -5.24 -10.77
N ASP A 31 3.89 -5.56 -10.66
CA ASP A 31 4.98 -4.56 -10.71
C ASP A 31 4.88 -3.55 -11.87
N PRO A 32 4.68 -4.00 -13.12
CA PRO A 32 4.63 -3.10 -14.28
C PRO A 32 3.37 -2.23 -14.36
N PHE A 33 2.34 -2.54 -13.56
CA PHE A 33 1.02 -1.91 -13.65
C PHE A 33 0.75 -0.95 -12.50
N LEU A 34 1.57 -0.99 -11.44
CA LEU A 34 1.47 -0.09 -10.31
C LEU A 34 1.88 1.34 -10.70
N GLN A 35 1.02 2.29 -10.38
CA GLN A 35 1.29 3.71 -10.50
C GLN A 35 2.03 4.24 -9.26
N GLU A 36 2.63 5.42 -9.39
CA GLU A 36 3.22 6.13 -8.25
C GLU A 36 2.14 6.38 -7.18
N PRO A 37 2.38 6.03 -5.90
CA PRO A 37 1.43 6.28 -4.84
C PRO A 37 1.15 7.78 -4.67
N SER A 38 -0.12 8.13 -4.47
CA SER A 38 -0.48 9.42 -3.89
C SER A 38 -0.52 9.30 -2.37
N VAL A 39 0.18 10.21 -1.69
CA VAL A 39 0.23 10.24 -0.21
C VAL A 39 -0.38 11.54 0.28
N VAL A 40 -1.46 11.41 1.03
CA VAL A 40 -2.11 12.54 1.71
C VAL A 40 -1.66 12.54 3.17
N GLU A 41 -0.80 13.50 3.51
CA GLU A 41 -0.28 13.67 4.86
C GLU A 41 -1.03 14.78 5.59
N THR A 42 -1.38 14.49 6.83
CA THR A 42 -2.00 15.41 7.80
C THR A 42 -1.24 15.32 9.12
N GLU A 43 -1.62 16.14 10.10
CA GLU A 43 -1.06 16.08 11.46
C GLU A 43 -1.30 14.74 12.17
N ARG A 44 -2.31 13.95 11.74
CA ARG A 44 -2.73 12.72 12.43
C ARG A 44 -2.46 11.44 11.64
N ALA A 45 -2.32 11.54 10.33
CA ALA A 45 -2.19 10.37 9.47
C ALA A 45 -1.45 10.67 8.16
N ALA A 46 -0.75 9.66 7.67
CA ALA A 46 -0.32 9.53 6.29
C ALA A 46 -1.21 8.48 5.60
N THR A 47 -2.06 8.92 4.68
CA THR A 47 -2.95 8.02 3.93
C THR A 47 -2.39 7.76 2.54
N VAL A 48 -2.23 6.48 2.19
CA VAL A 48 -1.61 6.06 0.94
C VAL A 48 -2.68 5.56 -0.01
N TYR A 49 -2.75 6.15 -1.20
CA TYR A 49 -3.59 5.72 -2.30
C TYR A 49 -2.70 5.14 -3.39
N ARG A 50 -2.94 3.88 -3.75
CA ARG A 50 -2.26 3.20 -4.85
C ARG A 50 -3.28 2.79 -5.90
N THR A 51 -2.94 3.04 -7.15
CA THR A 51 -3.72 2.62 -8.31
C THR A 51 -2.89 1.66 -9.17
N THR A 52 -3.58 0.77 -9.85
CA THR A 52 -3.00 -0.15 -10.83
C THR A 52 -3.75 0.03 -12.14
N THR A 53 -3.06 -0.10 -13.26
CA THR A 53 -3.72 -0.16 -14.57
C THR A 53 -4.44 -1.50 -14.69
N GLY A 54 -5.76 -1.48 -14.89
CA GLY A 54 -6.56 -2.72 -15.02
C GLY A 54 -6.08 -3.62 -16.18
N PRO A 55 -6.28 -4.94 -16.08
CA PRO A 55 -5.99 -5.85 -17.19
C PRO A 55 -7.05 -5.75 -18.29
N ASP A 56 -6.66 -6.04 -19.54
CA ASP A 56 -7.58 -6.12 -20.67
C ASP A 56 -8.22 -7.52 -20.77
N GLY A 57 -9.47 -7.58 -21.20
CA GLY A 57 -10.21 -8.83 -21.47
C GLY A 57 -10.64 -9.59 -20.21
N ASP A 58 -11.10 -10.82 -20.41
CA ASP A 58 -11.61 -11.68 -19.33
C ASP A 58 -10.53 -12.07 -18.33
N GLN A 59 -10.87 -12.00 -17.03
CA GLN A 59 -9.94 -12.29 -15.93
C GLN A 59 -10.38 -13.50 -15.12
N SER A 60 -9.40 -14.28 -14.66
CA SER A 60 -9.59 -15.33 -13.66
C SER A 60 -9.07 -14.90 -12.29
N CYS A 61 -9.53 -15.55 -11.23
CA CYS A 61 -9.22 -15.20 -9.84
C CYS A 61 -8.40 -16.30 -9.11
N PRO A 62 -7.18 -16.66 -9.58
CA PRO A 62 -6.33 -17.62 -8.87
C PRO A 62 -5.69 -17.01 -7.60
N GLY A 63 -5.89 -15.71 -7.37
CA GLY A 63 -5.17 -14.91 -6.39
C GLY A 63 -4.09 -14.06 -7.05
N ASN A 64 -3.74 -12.94 -6.40
CA ASN A 64 -2.75 -12.00 -6.93
C ASN A 64 -1.48 -12.02 -6.09
N PRO A 65 -0.29 -12.10 -6.71
CA PRO A 65 0.96 -12.11 -5.96
C PRO A 65 1.22 -10.75 -5.31
N PRO A 66 1.76 -10.70 -4.08
CA PRO A 66 2.20 -9.46 -3.46
C PRO A 66 3.52 -8.99 -4.05
N VAL A 67 3.72 -7.67 -4.11
CA VAL A 67 5.00 -7.04 -4.43
C VAL A 67 5.44 -6.08 -3.34
N LYS A 68 6.75 -5.98 -3.14
CA LYS A 68 7.34 -5.07 -2.16
C LYS A 68 7.56 -3.71 -2.79
N ARG A 69 7.22 -2.65 -2.07
CA ARG A 69 7.48 -1.25 -2.44
C ARG A 69 8.07 -0.50 -1.27
N LEU A 70 8.85 0.52 -1.59
CA LEU A 70 9.26 1.51 -0.61
C LEU A 70 8.32 2.71 -0.74
N LEU A 71 7.64 3.06 0.34
CA LEU A 71 6.87 4.29 0.44
C LEU A 71 7.77 5.38 0.99
N GLU A 72 7.84 6.52 0.31
CA GLU A 72 8.54 7.70 0.81
C GLU A 72 7.52 8.70 1.35
N LEU A 73 7.74 9.18 2.58
CA LEU A 73 6.95 10.21 3.24
C LEU A 73 7.72 11.53 3.16
N ARG A 74 6.99 12.65 3.07
CA ARG A 74 7.63 13.98 3.05
C ARG A 74 8.18 14.36 4.42
N GLU A 75 7.55 13.87 5.47
CA GLU A 75 7.96 14.08 6.86
C GLU A 75 8.06 12.74 7.61
N PRO A 76 8.85 12.68 8.69
CA PRO A 76 8.89 11.49 9.55
C PRO A 76 7.49 11.08 10.00
N LEU A 77 7.22 9.77 10.10
CA LEU A 77 5.90 9.27 10.48
C LEU A 77 5.44 9.81 11.85
N ALA A 78 6.37 10.06 12.78
CA ALA A 78 6.11 10.52 14.13
C ALA A 78 5.05 9.64 14.82
N ASP A 79 4.01 10.27 15.40
CA ASP A 79 2.88 9.57 16.02
C ASP A 79 1.68 9.41 15.06
N ARG A 80 1.88 9.67 13.76
CA ARG A 80 0.81 9.61 12.75
C ARG A 80 0.48 8.18 12.41
N ALA A 81 -0.81 7.91 12.19
CA ALA A 81 -1.25 6.62 11.66
C ALA A 81 -0.85 6.49 10.18
N LEU A 82 -0.35 5.30 9.79
CA LEU A 82 -0.22 4.96 8.37
C LEU A 82 -1.49 4.23 7.92
N LEU A 83 -2.20 4.80 6.94
CA LEU A 83 -3.48 4.30 6.46
C LEU A 83 -3.40 3.84 5.01
N ASP A 84 -4.14 2.76 4.71
CA ASP A 84 -4.43 2.28 3.36
C ASP A 84 -5.74 2.91 2.87
N GLY A 85 -5.63 3.77 1.85
CA GLY A 85 -6.74 4.47 1.21
C GLY A 85 -7.46 3.67 0.13
N SER A 86 -7.20 2.37 -0.03
CA SER A 86 -7.88 1.53 -1.03
C SER A 86 -9.35 1.22 -0.71
N THR A 87 -9.86 1.65 0.44
CA THR A 87 -11.27 1.54 0.86
C THR A 87 -11.77 2.85 1.47
N TRP A 88 -13.09 3.01 1.54
CA TRP A 88 -13.74 4.07 2.31
C TRP A 88 -14.56 3.45 3.47
N PRO A 89 -14.30 3.82 4.73
CA PRO A 89 -13.20 4.69 5.18
C PRO A 89 -11.82 4.02 5.04
N PRO A 90 -10.71 4.79 5.01
CA PRO A 90 -9.37 4.23 5.01
C PRO A 90 -9.12 3.34 6.23
N SER A 91 -8.37 2.26 6.04
CA SER A 91 -8.05 1.28 7.09
C SER A 91 -6.59 1.37 7.53
N PRO A 92 -6.24 1.03 8.79
CA PRO A 92 -4.83 0.93 9.19
C PRO A 92 -4.04 0.01 8.26
N ALA A 93 -2.88 0.47 7.79
CA ALA A 93 -2.01 -0.33 6.93
C ALA A 93 -1.15 -1.33 7.72
N THR A 94 -1.16 -1.24 9.05
CA THR A 94 -0.31 -2.04 9.93
C THR A 94 -0.79 -3.48 10.00
N ARG A 95 0.10 -4.45 9.70
CA ARG A 95 -0.10 -5.85 10.14
C ARG A 95 0.67 -6.10 11.43
N ALA A 96 0.01 -6.73 12.39
CA ALA A 96 0.72 -7.54 13.38
C ALA A 96 1.35 -8.75 12.67
N ARG A 97 2.57 -9.13 13.06
CA ARG A 97 3.18 -10.37 12.60
C ARG A 97 2.37 -11.56 13.16
N PRO A 98 2.14 -12.65 12.40
CA PRO A 98 1.65 -13.90 12.99
C PRO A 98 2.67 -14.49 13.97
#